data_AF-A0A917K542-F1
#
_entry.id   AF-A0A917K542-F1
#
_cell.length_a   1.000
_cell.length_b   1.000
_cell.length_c   1.000
_cell.angle_alpha   90.00
_cell.angle_beta   90.00
_cell.angle_gamma   90.00
#
_symmetry.space_group_name_H-M   'P 1'
#
loop_
_entity.id
_entity.type
_entity.pdbx_description
1 polymer ?
#
loop_
_entity_poly.entity_id
_entity_poly.type
_entity_poly.pdbx_seq_one_letter_code
_entity_poly.pdbx_strand_id
1 'polypeptide(L)'
;MSGSADGGAKRTASQGNLTSGRPKRSRREYREFDVAEAWDSFAAEEQAGDHDDHSAQCRAVIFVDSEEFDSDPEGYEGQTGNGHGHAEMDALDFLIGSMGNEAVEAVLQEGSVTLDCVGKPCCVQCSTMLGLLNIGPKTPATKKSRNTMLAGGAWSVSLRLKTFLVEKWKLKESDIQDFAAMDQSRFDRTL
;
A
#
# COMPACT_ATOMS: atom_id res chain seq x y z
N MET A 1 -48.99 3.77 -14.35
CA MET A 1 -48.56 4.74 -15.38
C MET A 1 -48.45 6.08 -14.66
N SER A 2 -47.31 6.75 -14.46
CA SER A 2 -45.95 6.69 -15.02
C SER A 2 -45.10 7.47 -13.99
N GLY A 3 -44.00 6.96 -13.45
CA GLY A 3 -42.66 7.04 -14.06
C GLY A 3 -42.00 8.40 -13.76
N SER A 4 -41.38 8.56 -12.58
CA SER A 4 -40.48 9.69 -12.29
C SER A 4 -39.04 9.25 -12.54
N ALA A 5 -38.42 9.90 -13.52
CA ALA A 5 -37.07 9.62 -13.97
C ALA A 5 -36.03 10.19 -12.99
N ASP A 6 -35.12 9.29 -12.62
CA ASP A 6 -33.69 9.45 -12.42
C ASP A 6 -33.08 10.83 -12.77
N GLY A 7 -32.41 11.41 -11.78
CA GLY A 7 -31.58 12.60 -11.91
C GLY A 7 -30.25 12.39 -11.19
N GLY A 8 -29.54 11.31 -11.53
CA GLY A 8 -28.18 11.06 -11.06
C GLY A 8 -27.22 12.14 -11.55
N ALA A 9 -26.79 13.01 -10.64
CA ALA A 9 -25.75 13.98 -10.91
C ALA A 9 -24.42 13.26 -11.15
N LYS A 10 -23.95 13.28 -12.40
CA LYS A 10 -22.59 12.87 -12.77
C LYS A 10 -21.59 13.72 -11.99
N ARG A 11 -20.84 13.12 -11.07
CA ARG A 11 -19.71 13.74 -10.37
C ARG A 11 -18.67 14.14 -11.40
N THR A 12 -18.33 15.43 -11.44
CA THR A 12 -17.27 16.00 -12.26
C THR A 12 -15.91 15.51 -11.78
N ALA A 13 -15.10 14.98 -12.69
CA ALA A 13 -13.74 14.53 -12.46
C ALA A 13 -12.92 15.62 -11.74
N SER A 14 -12.43 15.29 -10.54
CA SER A 14 -11.51 16.14 -9.79
C SER A 14 -10.19 16.25 -10.53
N GLN A 15 -9.76 17.50 -10.72
CA GLN A 15 -8.52 17.88 -11.38
C GLN A 15 -7.29 17.28 -10.68
N GLY A 16 -6.38 16.71 -11.47
CA GLY A 16 -4.98 16.49 -11.09
C GLY A 16 -4.65 15.14 -10.43
N ASN A 17 -5.15 14.02 -10.96
CA ASN A 17 -4.73 12.69 -10.50
C ASN A 17 -3.40 12.31 -11.18
N LEU A 18 -2.33 12.13 -10.40
CA LEU A 18 -1.11 11.44 -10.85
C LEU A 18 -1.32 9.92 -11.04
N THR A 19 -2.57 9.44 -10.89
CA THR A 19 -2.87 8.03 -10.63
C THR A 19 -3.86 7.40 -11.63
N SER A 20 -4.45 8.16 -12.55
CA SER A 20 -5.12 7.54 -13.72
C SER A 20 -4.04 7.02 -14.68
N GLY A 21 -3.61 5.77 -14.54
CA GLY A 21 -2.74 5.12 -15.54
C GLY A 21 -1.50 4.39 -15.05
N ARG A 22 -1.48 3.85 -13.82
CA ARG A 22 -0.51 2.77 -13.56
C ARG A 22 -0.80 1.61 -14.52
N PRO A 23 0.22 1.03 -15.17
CA PRO A 23 -0.02 -0.07 -16.09
C PRO A 23 -0.62 -1.23 -15.29
N LYS A 24 -1.73 -1.78 -15.80
CA LYS A 24 -2.32 -3.00 -15.27
C LYS A 24 -1.22 -4.04 -15.09
N ARG A 25 -1.05 -4.54 -13.87
CA ARG A 25 -0.09 -5.62 -13.61
C ARG A 25 -0.83 -6.94 -13.76
N SER A 26 -0.50 -7.68 -14.82
CA SER A 26 -0.83 -9.10 -14.85
C SER A 26 -0.06 -9.80 -13.73
N ARG A 27 -0.64 -10.82 -13.10
CA ARG A 27 0.12 -11.78 -12.28
C ARG A 27 1.35 -12.23 -13.09
N ARG A 28 2.53 -11.68 -12.81
CA ARG A 28 3.72 -12.53 -12.85
C ARG A 28 3.41 -13.63 -11.84
N GLU A 29 3.67 -14.89 -12.18
CA GLU A 29 3.64 -15.92 -11.15
C GLU A 29 4.72 -15.55 -10.14
N TYR A 30 4.37 -14.76 -9.12
CA TYR A 30 5.26 -14.34 -8.05
C TYR A 30 5.54 -15.57 -7.20
N ARG A 31 6.45 -16.41 -7.68
CA ARG A 31 7.00 -17.55 -6.93
C ARG A 31 8.18 -17.13 -6.05
N GLU A 32 8.66 -15.90 -6.24
CA GLU A 32 9.79 -15.28 -5.57
C GLU A 32 9.48 -13.78 -5.34
N PHE A 33 9.86 -13.29 -4.16
CA PHE A 33 9.72 -11.89 -3.75
C PHE A 33 10.97 -11.12 -4.23
N ASP A 34 10.89 -10.40 -5.35
CA ASP A 34 11.97 -9.50 -5.78
C ASP A 34 11.86 -8.16 -5.03
N VAL A 35 12.71 -7.98 -4.03
CA VAL A 35 12.74 -6.81 -3.16
C VAL A 35 13.10 -5.53 -3.93
N ALA A 36 14.05 -5.59 -4.87
CA ALA A 36 14.51 -4.42 -5.61
C ALA A 36 13.43 -3.94 -6.59
N GLU A 37 12.85 -4.87 -7.36
CA GLU A 37 11.74 -4.54 -8.26
C GLU A 37 10.54 -3.98 -7.47
N ALA A 38 10.21 -4.59 -6.32
CA ALA A 38 9.11 -4.14 -5.49
C ALA A 38 9.35 -2.75 -4.87
N TRP A 39 10.57 -2.47 -4.38
CA TRP A 39 10.97 -1.15 -3.90
C TRP A 39 10.84 -0.06 -4.97
N ASP A 40 11.33 -0.32 -6.18
CA ASP A 40 11.27 0.64 -7.30
C ASP A 40 9.84 0.84 -7.78
N SER A 41 9.01 -0.20 -7.68
CA SER A 41 7.59 -0.15 -8.06
C SER A 41 6.77 0.80 -7.20
N PHE A 42 7.13 1.04 -5.93
CA PHE A 42 6.56 2.13 -5.14
C PHE A 42 7.23 3.44 -5.57
N ALA A 43 6.75 3.99 -6.68
CA ALA A 43 7.30 5.15 -7.40
C ALA A 43 7.12 6.50 -6.66
N ALA A 44 7.26 6.51 -5.34
CA ALA A 44 7.46 7.71 -4.54
C ALA A 44 8.93 8.15 -4.65
N GLU A 45 9.17 9.46 -4.61
CA GLU A 45 10.53 9.98 -4.51
C GLU A 45 11.17 9.56 -3.18
N GLU A 46 12.45 9.20 -3.24
CA GLU A 46 13.23 8.96 -2.02
C GLU A 46 13.41 10.30 -1.27
N GLN A 47 13.18 10.28 0.05
CA GLN A 47 13.44 11.46 0.87
C GLN A 47 14.93 11.80 0.88
N ALA A 48 15.25 13.08 0.66
CA ALA A 48 16.61 13.57 0.77
C ALA A 48 16.99 13.79 2.24
N GLY A 49 18.11 13.19 2.66
CA GLY A 49 18.68 13.34 4.01
C GLY A 49 18.03 12.43 5.06
N ASP A 50 18.62 12.43 6.27
CA ASP A 50 18.10 11.64 7.39
C ASP A 50 16.79 12.26 7.91
N HIS A 51 15.75 11.43 8.00
CA HIS A 51 14.50 11.78 8.68
C HIS A 51 14.56 11.24 10.10
N ASP A 52 14.88 12.10 11.06
CA ASP A 52 14.85 11.76 12.48
C ASP A 52 13.70 12.48 13.17
N ASP A 53 12.59 11.76 13.37
CA ASP A 53 11.41 12.30 14.05
C ASP A 53 11.20 11.76 15.46
N HIS A 54 12.12 10.89 15.94
CA HIS A 54 12.13 10.24 17.25
C HIS A 54 10.79 9.63 17.70
N SER A 55 9.83 9.42 16.80
CA SER A 55 8.47 9.03 17.13
C SER A 55 8.08 7.77 16.39
N ALA A 56 7.49 6.81 17.09
CA ALA A 56 6.95 5.62 16.46
C ALA A 56 5.58 5.89 15.79
N GLN A 57 4.97 7.04 16.01
CA GLN A 57 3.61 7.31 15.54
C GLN A 57 3.61 7.73 14.07
N CYS A 58 2.91 6.99 13.21
CA CYS A 58 2.62 7.41 11.83
C CYS A 58 1.15 7.19 11.48
N ARG A 59 0.70 7.89 10.44
CA ARG A 59 -0.64 7.76 9.84
C ARG A 59 -0.48 7.63 8.33
N ALA A 60 -1.32 6.79 7.73
CA ALA A 60 -1.36 6.59 6.30
C ALA A 60 -2.80 6.34 5.86
N VAL A 61 -3.16 6.79 4.66
CA VAL A 61 -4.52 6.61 4.12
C VAL A 61 -4.43 5.99 2.74
N ILE A 62 -5.13 4.87 2.55
CA ILE A 62 -5.25 4.21 1.25
C ILE A 62 -6.53 4.68 0.56
N PHE A 63 -6.41 5.03 -0.72
CA PHE A 63 -7.54 5.39 -1.58
C PHE A 63 -7.65 4.40 -2.73
N VAL A 64 -8.89 4.10 -3.13
CA VAL A 64 -9.21 3.27 -4.29
C VAL A 64 -9.90 4.16 -5.31
N ASP A 65 -9.22 4.42 -6.44
CA ASP A 65 -9.72 5.21 -7.55
C ASP A 65 -10.20 4.27 -8.69
N SER A 66 -11.21 3.42 -8.42
CA SER A 66 -11.76 2.49 -9.44
C SER A 66 -13.21 2.85 -9.81
N GLU A 67 -13.53 2.77 -11.10
CA GLU A 67 -14.91 2.98 -11.58
C GLU A 67 -15.82 1.77 -11.33
N GLU A 68 -15.23 0.57 -11.15
CA GLU A 68 -15.95 -0.69 -10.98
C GLU A 68 -16.35 -0.96 -9.52
N PHE A 69 -15.58 -0.44 -8.57
CA PHE A 69 -15.75 -0.71 -7.15
C PHE A 69 -16.23 0.53 -6.40
N ASP A 70 -17.36 0.40 -5.70
CA ASP A 70 -17.83 1.42 -4.76
C ASP A 70 -16.98 1.34 -3.49
N SER A 71 -15.96 2.19 -3.40
CA SER A 71 -15.02 2.26 -2.28
C SER A 71 -15.27 3.48 -1.40
N ASP A 72 -14.72 3.45 -0.19
CA ASP A 72 -14.82 4.56 0.75
C ASP A 72 -14.14 5.82 0.18
N PRO A 73 -14.87 6.93 -0.07
CA PRO A 73 -14.27 8.16 -0.58
C PRO A 73 -13.38 8.86 0.44
N GLU A 74 -13.52 8.56 1.75
CA GLU A 74 -12.65 9.09 2.81
C GLU A 74 -11.33 8.31 2.90
N GLY A 75 -11.28 7.12 2.29
CA GLY A 75 -10.12 6.23 2.29
C GLY A 75 -10.03 5.35 3.54
N TYR A 76 -9.10 4.41 3.50
CA TYR A 76 -8.84 3.45 4.58
C TYR A 76 -7.66 3.95 5.40
N GLU A 77 -7.97 4.57 6.54
CA GLU A 77 -6.95 5.11 7.44
C GLU A 77 -6.31 4.01 8.29
N GLY A 78 -4.98 4.00 8.35
CA GLY A 78 -4.20 3.16 9.24
C GLY A 78 -3.32 3.98 10.17
N GLN A 79 -3.02 3.38 11.32
CA GLN A 79 -2.18 3.98 12.36
C GLN A 79 -1.29 2.94 13.05
N THR A 80 -0.12 3.37 13.49
CA THR A 80 0.75 2.56 14.36
C THR A 80 0.11 2.30 15.72
N GLY A 81 0.40 1.13 16.31
CA GLY A 81 -0.06 0.77 17.66
C GLY A 81 -1.21 -0.25 17.70
N ASN A 82 -1.79 -0.57 16.54
CA ASN A 82 -2.87 -1.56 16.42
C ASN A 82 -2.39 -3.02 16.31
N GLY A 83 -1.07 -3.26 16.31
CA GLY A 83 -0.51 -4.61 16.22
C GLY A 83 -0.44 -5.21 14.81
N HIS A 84 -0.71 -4.41 13.77
CA HIS A 84 -0.69 -4.83 12.36
C HIS A 84 0.58 -4.42 11.60
N GLY A 85 1.55 -3.82 12.29
CA GLY A 85 2.74 -3.20 11.69
C GLY A 85 2.68 -1.68 11.75
N HIS A 86 3.21 -1.03 10.71
CA HIS A 86 3.14 0.42 10.55
C HIS A 86 1.78 0.85 9.98
N ALA A 87 1.52 2.15 9.95
CA ALA A 87 0.25 2.71 9.49
C ALA A 87 -0.15 2.23 8.08
N GLU A 88 0.81 2.04 7.18
CA GLU A 88 0.56 1.55 5.83
C GLU A 88 0.03 0.11 5.83
N MET A 89 0.58 -0.75 6.71
CA MET A 89 0.15 -2.15 6.82
C MET A 89 -1.19 -2.27 7.54
N ASP A 90 -1.46 -1.36 8.49
CA ASP A 90 -2.75 -1.25 9.16
C ASP A 90 -3.85 -0.77 8.20
N ALA A 91 -3.55 0.22 7.36
CA ALA A 91 -4.46 0.69 6.31
C ALA A 91 -4.77 -0.43 5.30
N LEU A 92 -3.77 -1.23 4.92
CA LEU A 92 -3.95 -2.42 4.09
C LEU A 92 -4.84 -3.47 4.75
N ASP A 93 -4.64 -3.74 6.05
CA ASP A 93 -5.50 -4.64 6.79
C ASP A 93 -6.97 -4.17 6.75
N PHE A 94 -7.19 -2.87 6.97
CA PHE A 94 -8.52 -2.29 6.96
C PHE A 94 -9.17 -2.36 5.58
N LEU A 95 -8.44 -2.02 4.51
CA LEU A 95 -8.88 -2.18 3.13
C LEU A 95 -9.36 -3.63 2.85
N ILE A 96 -8.54 -4.62 3.18
CA ILE A 96 -8.86 -6.04 2.97
C ILE A 96 -10.07 -6.47 3.81
N GLY A 97 -10.17 -5.98 5.05
CA GLY A 97 -11.30 -6.25 5.93
C GLY A 97 -12.62 -5.71 5.39
N SER A 98 -12.58 -4.54 4.76
CA SER A 98 -13.75 -3.82 4.28
C SER A 98 -14.23 -4.29 2.90
N MET A 99 -13.32 -4.52 1.95
CA MET A 99 -13.68 -4.92 0.58
C MET A 99 -13.71 -6.43 0.36
N GLY A 100 -12.99 -7.20 1.18
CA GLY A 100 -12.77 -8.63 0.96
C GLY A 100 -11.69 -8.93 -0.07
N ASN A 101 -11.16 -10.15 -0.03
CA ASN A 101 -9.96 -10.54 -0.76
C ASN A 101 -10.09 -10.42 -2.30
N GLU A 102 -11.23 -10.81 -2.86
CA GLU A 102 -11.48 -10.79 -4.31
C GLU A 102 -11.49 -9.36 -4.87
N ALA A 103 -12.19 -8.44 -4.20
CA ALA A 103 -12.28 -7.06 -4.65
C ALA A 103 -10.92 -6.35 -4.49
N VAL A 104 -10.21 -6.58 -3.38
CA VAL A 104 -8.86 -6.04 -3.20
C VAL A 104 -7.89 -6.55 -4.26
N GLU A 105 -7.91 -7.85 -4.59
CA GLU A 105 -7.07 -8.39 -5.66
C GLU A 105 -7.31 -7.65 -6.99
N ALA A 106 -8.57 -7.42 -7.35
CA ALA A 106 -8.93 -6.76 -8.59
C ALA A 106 -8.41 -5.31 -8.67
N VAL A 107 -8.65 -4.49 -7.63
CA VAL A 107 -8.22 -3.08 -7.64
C VAL A 107 -6.70 -2.92 -7.60
N LEU A 108 -5.99 -3.83 -6.91
CA LEU A 108 -4.52 -3.85 -6.91
C LEU A 108 -3.97 -4.22 -8.29
N GLN A 109 -4.56 -5.21 -8.98
CA GLN A 109 -4.16 -5.58 -10.35
C GLN A 109 -4.44 -4.46 -11.36
N GLU A 110 -5.54 -3.73 -11.18
CA GLU A 110 -5.89 -2.55 -11.98
C GLU A 110 -4.86 -1.42 -11.81
N GLY A 111 -4.24 -1.31 -10.63
CA GLY A 111 -3.35 -0.21 -10.29
C GLY A 111 -4.11 1.03 -9.79
N SER A 112 -5.33 0.84 -9.31
CA SER A 112 -6.24 1.90 -8.86
C SER A 112 -6.06 2.26 -7.39
N VAL A 113 -5.10 1.64 -6.69
CA VAL A 113 -4.88 1.85 -5.26
C VAL A 113 -3.70 2.77 -5.03
N THR A 114 -3.91 3.78 -4.19
CA THR A 114 -2.94 4.82 -3.90
C THR A 114 -2.83 5.09 -2.40
N LEU A 115 -1.70 5.65 -1.97
CA LEU A 115 -1.39 5.88 -0.55
C LEU A 115 -0.95 7.33 -0.32
N ASP A 116 -1.50 7.95 0.72
CA ASP A 116 -0.98 9.19 1.29
C ASP A 116 -0.34 8.92 2.67
N CYS A 117 0.95 9.22 2.81
CA CYS A 117 1.65 9.12 4.10
C CYS A 117 1.68 10.49 4.77
N VAL A 118 1.20 10.59 6.00
CA VAL A 118 1.07 11.86 6.70
C VAL A 118 2.27 12.11 7.60
N GLY A 119 3.04 13.15 7.28
CA GLY A 119 4.10 13.70 8.13
C GLY A 119 5.42 12.92 8.16
N LYS A 120 5.46 11.70 7.63
CA LYS A 120 6.65 10.82 7.64
C LYS A 120 6.79 10.07 6.31
N PRO A 121 8.04 9.75 5.89
CA PRO A 121 8.23 8.89 4.74
C PRO A 121 7.78 7.46 5.04
N CYS A 122 7.37 6.76 4.00
CA CYS A 122 7.15 5.32 4.05
C CYS A 122 8.50 4.60 4.19
N CYS A 123 8.64 3.72 5.19
CA CYS A 123 9.89 2.99 5.41
C CYS A 123 10.21 2.01 4.28
N VAL A 124 11.44 1.47 4.27
CA VAL A 124 11.88 0.53 3.23
C VAL A 124 10.98 -0.71 3.12
N GLN A 125 10.55 -1.26 4.25
CA GLN A 125 9.68 -2.44 4.28
C GLN A 125 8.27 -2.12 3.76
N CYS A 126 7.66 -1.04 4.24
CA CYS A 126 6.32 -0.66 3.80
C CYS A 126 6.31 -0.29 2.32
N SER A 127 7.25 0.52 1.86
CA SER A 127 7.39 0.92 0.46
C SER A 127 7.55 -0.29 -0.45
N THR A 128 8.39 -1.25 -0.07
CA THR A 128 8.59 -2.48 -0.84
C THR A 128 7.30 -3.29 -0.93
N MET A 129 6.59 -3.50 0.18
CA MET A 129 5.30 -4.23 0.18
C MET A 129 4.23 -3.51 -0.67
N LEU A 130 4.14 -2.19 -0.57
CA LEU A 130 3.20 -1.39 -1.36
C LEU A 130 3.49 -1.50 -2.86
N GLY A 131 4.77 -1.43 -3.26
CA GLY A 131 5.18 -1.58 -4.65
C GLY A 131 4.94 -2.99 -5.19
N LEU A 132 5.13 -4.03 -4.37
CA LEU A 132 4.75 -5.41 -4.69
C LEU A 132 3.25 -5.52 -5.00
N LEU A 133 2.42 -4.86 -4.19
CA LEU A 133 0.96 -4.83 -4.32
C LEU A 133 0.46 -3.82 -5.37
N ASN A 134 1.35 -3.24 -6.19
CA ASN A 134 1.02 -2.24 -7.21
C ASN A 134 0.40 -0.93 -6.68
N ILE A 135 0.59 -0.62 -5.40
CA ILE A 135 0.11 0.61 -4.78
C ILE A 135 1.07 1.76 -5.09
N GLY A 136 0.53 2.91 -5.46
CA GLY A 136 1.32 4.12 -5.76
C GLY A 136 1.16 5.22 -4.72
N PRO A 137 2.04 6.23 -4.69
CA PRO A 137 1.78 7.45 -3.93
C PRO A 137 0.57 8.18 -4.52
N LYS A 138 -0.34 8.67 -3.67
CA LYS A 138 -1.46 9.53 -4.10
C LYS A 138 -0.95 10.90 -4.55
N THR A 139 0.00 11.44 -3.81
CA THR A 139 0.57 12.78 -4.03
C THR A 139 2.10 12.75 -4.00
N PRO A 140 2.78 13.75 -4.59
CA PRO A 140 4.24 13.88 -4.48
C PRO A 140 4.75 14.10 -3.05
N ALA A 141 3.85 14.42 -2.09
CA ALA A 141 4.21 14.59 -0.69
C ALA A 141 4.51 13.25 0.00
N THR A 142 3.90 12.16 -0.46
CA THR A 142 4.28 10.80 -0.05
C THR A 142 5.69 10.50 -0.55
N LYS A 143 6.63 10.39 0.38
CA LYS A 143 8.03 9.99 0.13
C LYS A 143 8.27 8.57 0.60
N LYS A 144 9.34 7.94 0.09
CA LYS A 144 9.88 6.68 0.61
C LYS A 144 11.27 6.89 1.22
N SER A 145 11.65 6.04 2.15
CA SER A 145 12.97 6.05 2.79
C SER A 145 13.61 4.68 2.75
N ARG A 146 14.93 4.63 2.50
CA ARG A 146 15.73 3.39 2.55
C ARG A 146 15.91 2.87 3.98
N ASN A 147 15.53 3.67 4.97
CA ASN A 147 15.66 3.28 6.36
C ASN A 147 14.46 2.43 6.80
N THR A 148 14.77 1.33 7.48
CA THR A 148 13.84 0.67 8.38
C THR A 148 13.45 1.67 9.47
N MET A 149 12.15 1.96 9.58
CA MET A 149 11.65 2.87 10.60
C MET A 149 11.47 2.09 11.88
N LEU A 150 12.55 1.97 12.65
CA LEU A 150 12.56 1.25 13.91
C LEU A 150 12.91 2.22 15.04
N ALA A 151 11.91 2.91 15.57
CA ALA A 151 11.95 3.33 16.97
C ALA A 151 11.84 2.09 17.92
N GLY A 152 12.51 0.97 17.59
CA GLY A 152 12.68 -0.22 18.43
C GLY A 152 11.63 -1.35 18.35
N GLY A 153 10.62 -1.31 17.48
CA GLY A 153 9.58 -2.34 17.40
C GLY A 153 9.67 -3.22 16.14
N ALA A 154 9.50 -4.53 16.25
CA ALA A 154 9.54 -5.43 15.09
C ALA A 154 8.46 -5.06 14.06
N TRP A 155 8.85 -4.90 12.79
CA TRP A 155 7.91 -4.76 11.68
C TRP A 155 7.16 -6.08 11.48
N SER A 156 5.86 -6.00 11.19
CA SER A 156 5.05 -7.18 10.87
C SER A 156 3.87 -6.79 9.98
N VAL A 157 3.15 -7.82 9.52
CA VAL A 157 1.88 -7.68 8.81
C VAL A 157 0.81 -8.48 9.56
N SER A 158 -0.45 -8.03 9.46
CA SER A 158 -1.59 -8.70 10.08
C SER A 158 -1.80 -10.11 9.52
N LEU A 159 -2.53 -10.96 10.26
CA LEU A 159 -2.92 -12.29 9.76
C LEU A 159 -3.72 -12.18 8.46
N ARG A 160 -4.63 -11.21 8.36
CA ARG A 160 -5.46 -11.00 7.16
C ARG A 160 -4.61 -10.67 5.94
N LEU A 161 -3.63 -9.76 6.08
CA LEU A 161 -2.72 -9.43 4.99
C LEU A 161 -1.83 -10.62 4.63
N LYS A 162 -1.34 -11.40 5.60
CA LYS A 162 -0.60 -12.66 5.33
C LYS A 162 -1.45 -13.65 4.52
N THR A 163 -2.69 -13.88 4.92
CA THR A 163 -3.62 -14.76 4.20
C THR A 163 -3.85 -14.26 2.77
N PHE A 164 -4.08 -12.96 2.58
CA PHE A 164 -4.21 -12.36 1.26
C PHE A 164 -2.96 -12.60 0.39
N LEU A 165 -1.76 -12.35 0.93
CA LEU A 165 -0.50 -12.52 0.23
C LEU A 165 -0.25 -13.97 -0.21
N VAL A 166 -0.60 -14.94 0.62
CA VAL A 166 -0.46 -16.37 0.28
C VAL A 166 -1.55 -16.82 -0.69
N GLU A 167 -2.81 -16.54 -0.39
CA GLU A 167 -3.94 -17.12 -1.14
C GLU A 167 -4.20 -16.41 -2.46
N LYS A 168 -4.11 -15.08 -2.48
CA LYS A 168 -4.40 -14.26 -3.66
C LYS A 168 -3.13 -13.83 -4.37
N TRP A 169 -2.10 -13.42 -3.64
CA TRP A 169 -0.83 -13.00 -4.25
C TRP A 169 0.13 -14.16 -4.54
N LYS A 170 -0.17 -15.38 -4.06
CA LYS A 170 0.56 -16.63 -4.33
C LYS A 170 2.02 -16.64 -3.84
N LEU A 171 2.37 -15.79 -2.88
CA LEU A 171 3.67 -15.82 -2.23
C LEU A 171 3.80 -17.04 -1.31
N LYS A 172 5.03 -17.54 -1.14
CA LYS A 172 5.31 -18.52 -0.10
C LYS A 172 5.30 -17.82 1.26
N GLU A 173 4.77 -18.50 2.26
CA GLU A 173 4.77 -17.96 3.63
C GLU A 173 6.19 -17.71 4.15
N SER A 174 7.16 -18.56 3.80
CA SER A 174 8.57 -18.37 4.13
C SER A 174 9.13 -17.05 3.60
N ASP A 175 8.77 -16.66 2.38
CA ASP A 175 9.31 -15.45 1.76
C ASP A 175 8.76 -14.20 2.46
N ILE A 176 7.49 -14.25 2.90
CA ILE A 176 6.87 -13.18 3.70
C ILE A 176 7.55 -13.06 5.06
N GLN A 177 7.83 -14.20 5.71
CA GLN A 177 8.52 -14.23 7.01
C GLN A 177 9.96 -13.74 6.90
N ASP A 178 10.69 -14.19 5.87
CA ASP A 178 12.07 -13.78 5.60
C ASP A 178 12.19 -12.29 5.29
N PHE A 179 11.21 -11.73 4.55
CA PHE A 179 11.09 -10.30 4.28
C PHE A 179 10.78 -9.51 5.56
N ALA A 180 9.82 -9.97 6.37
CA ALA A 180 9.47 -9.32 7.63
C ALA A 180 10.65 -9.25 8.61
N ALA A 181 11.55 -10.25 8.55
CA ALA A 181 12.77 -10.33 9.34
C ALA A 181 13.99 -9.63 8.70
N MET A 182 13.85 -8.93 7.58
CA MET A 182 14.96 -8.17 6.98
C MET A 182 15.34 -6.97 7.86
N ASP A 183 16.62 -6.90 8.23
CA ASP A 183 17.21 -5.74 8.89
C ASP A 183 17.75 -4.72 7.88
N GLN A 184 18.19 -3.56 8.38
CA GLN A 184 18.77 -2.51 7.56
C GLN A 184 19.92 -3.01 6.68
N SER A 185 20.82 -3.83 7.25
CA SER A 185 21.98 -4.33 6.52
C SER A 185 21.61 -5.21 5.32
N ARG A 186 20.49 -5.94 5.40
CA ARG A 186 19.98 -6.74 4.28
C ARG A 186 19.43 -5.83 3.19
N PHE A 187 18.69 -4.78 3.55
CA PHE A 187 18.21 -3.80 2.57
C PHE A 187 19.36 -3.08 1.87
N ASP A 188 20.38 -2.63 2.61
CA ASP A 188 21.55 -1.94 2.05
C ASP A 188 22.35 -2.80 1.05
N ARG A 189 22.24 -4.13 1.14
CA ARG A 189 22.86 -5.07 0.18
C ARG A 189 21.99 -5.38 -1.02
N THR A 190 20.68 -5.16 -0.92
CA THR A 190 19.69 -5.56 -1.93
C THR A 190 19.23 -4.39 -2.79
N LEU A 191 19.19 -3.17 -2.24
CA LEU A 191 18.70 -1.93 -2.87
C LEU A 191 19.83 -0.96 -3.20
#